data_AF-A0A074SKQ7-F1
#
_entry.id   AF-A0A074SKQ7-F1
#
_cell.length_a   1.000
_cell.length_b   1.000
_cell.length_c   1.000
_cell.angle_alpha   90.00
_cell.angle_beta   90.00
_cell.angle_gamma   90.00
#
_symmetry.space_group_name_H-M   'P 1'
#
loop_
_entity.id
_entity.type
_entity.pdbx_description
1 polymer ?
#
loop_
_entity_poly.entity_id
_entity_poly.type
_entity_poly.pdbx_seq_one_letter_code
_entity_poly.pdbx_strand_id
1 'polypeptide(L)'
;MTRFVFNPTQILPFLVNHIRRGYSFGGDSRQTMLLISNSVLAIAVSTDYDLTHFNTLYKLLASRVVDARARGDSELTRELALGVMEHSHQFMSALFKVGSLANVLNVMELYAPVFRRACPESNEELVNLPRRLTAMEIQLKYYAALDVLQSVITHRPMFFRYDLELLSHQEEMFIKLGNGPGLGWLYGISDRLMIALARINTLFEDFGNCVDPEVVQELEEEIAACEPIIYTSAEMDPTLNIGRIMVQEAWRLAANIYLYMALCGADSADARVVKIQKNGMKLLRSIKPRRNPDSFVVLPILVVSPLHCSPHVILPSQFGVATASPAGQSTLLSRLSGVSECSKPGTVGNDILRMLSDIWVRTVERPAVWSDLRTACLRITGM
;
A
#
# COMPACT_ATOMS: atom_id res chain seq x y z
N MET A 1 11.88 -11.39 -19.44
CA MET A 1 12.08 -10.70 -18.15
C MET A 1 10.78 -10.05 -17.69
N THR A 2 10.12 -10.62 -16.70
CA THR A 2 8.83 -10.12 -16.18
C THR A 2 9.11 -8.99 -15.19
N ARG A 3 9.13 -7.74 -15.67
CA ARG A 3 9.55 -6.57 -14.86
C ARG A 3 8.64 -6.36 -13.64
N PHE A 4 9.24 -5.97 -12.52
CA PHE A 4 8.67 -6.04 -11.17
C PHE A 4 7.86 -4.80 -10.75
N VAL A 5 7.23 -4.15 -11.72
CA VAL A 5 6.58 -2.83 -11.61
C VAL A 5 5.21 -2.89 -12.28
N PHE A 6 4.19 -2.32 -11.66
CA PHE A 6 2.82 -2.35 -12.19
C PHE A 6 2.74 -1.64 -13.54
N ASN A 7 3.33 -0.44 -13.67
CA ASN A 7 3.46 0.27 -14.94
C ASN A 7 4.90 0.72 -15.29
N PRO A 8 5.71 -0.12 -15.95
CA PRO A 8 7.15 0.15 -16.14
C PRO A 8 7.48 1.23 -17.19
N THR A 9 6.58 1.52 -18.14
CA THR A 9 6.81 2.57 -19.15
C THR A 9 6.84 3.96 -18.52
N GLN A 10 6.00 4.19 -17.52
CA GLN A 10 5.96 5.46 -16.78
C GLN A 10 7.18 5.68 -15.87
N ILE A 11 7.84 4.61 -15.40
CA ILE A 11 9.05 4.73 -14.55
C ILE A 11 10.31 5.06 -15.37
N LEU A 12 10.35 4.69 -16.65
CA LEU A 12 11.55 4.81 -17.48
C LEU A 12 12.17 6.22 -17.53
N PRO A 13 11.39 7.31 -17.75
CA PRO A 13 11.94 8.67 -17.77
C PRO A 13 12.55 9.10 -16.42
N PHE A 14 11.99 8.63 -15.31
CA PHE A 14 12.48 8.94 -13.96
C PHE A 14 13.78 8.20 -13.65
N LEU A 15 13.90 6.93 -14.05
CA LEU A 15 15.16 6.18 -13.98
C LEU A 15 16.27 6.89 -14.77
N VAL A 16 15.99 7.32 -16.01
CA VAL A 16 16.97 8.05 -16.84
C VAL A 16 17.39 9.38 -16.19
N ASN A 17 16.44 10.17 -15.70
CA ASN A 17 16.74 11.43 -15.02
C ASN A 17 17.51 11.23 -13.71
N HIS A 18 17.19 10.19 -12.93
CA HIS A 18 17.88 9.84 -11.69
C HIS A 18 19.35 9.46 -11.97
N ILE A 19 19.59 8.61 -12.97
CA ILE A 19 20.94 8.26 -13.41
C ILE A 19 21.71 9.51 -13.85
N ARG A 20 21.09 10.39 -14.64
CA ARG A 20 21.74 11.62 -15.13
C ARG A 20 22.13 12.57 -13.99
N ARG A 21 21.28 12.70 -12.96
CA ARG A 21 21.59 13.46 -11.73
C ARG A 21 22.71 12.81 -10.92
N GLY A 22 22.70 11.48 -10.74
CA GLY A 22 23.73 10.79 -9.95
C GLY A 22 25.17 10.93 -10.50
N TYR A 23 25.34 11.16 -11.81
CA TYR A 23 26.64 11.52 -12.40
C TYR A 23 27.06 12.99 -12.18
N SER A 24 26.15 13.86 -11.74
CA SER A 24 26.39 15.31 -11.58
C SER A 24 26.71 15.74 -10.14
N PHE A 25 26.32 14.96 -9.14
CA PHE A 25 26.34 15.35 -7.70
C PHE A 25 27.45 14.69 -6.85
N GLY A 26 28.59 14.37 -7.45
CA GLY A 26 29.80 13.93 -6.71
C GLY A 26 29.82 12.46 -6.26
N GLY A 27 30.85 12.13 -5.45
CA GLY A 27 31.20 10.74 -5.08
C GLY A 27 30.11 10.02 -4.27
N ASP A 28 29.65 10.62 -3.18
CA ASP A 28 28.71 10.00 -2.24
C ASP A 28 27.33 9.76 -2.88
N SER A 29 26.88 10.70 -3.71
CA SER A 29 25.66 10.58 -4.52
C SER A 29 25.76 9.42 -5.49
N ARG A 30 26.92 9.27 -6.18
CA ARG A 30 27.19 8.15 -7.08
C ARG A 30 27.25 6.81 -6.34
N GLN A 31 27.86 6.75 -5.15
CA GLN A 31 27.89 5.53 -4.32
C GLN A 31 26.47 5.14 -3.86
N THR A 32 25.67 6.11 -3.43
CA THR A 32 24.27 5.89 -3.03
C THR A 32 23.44 5.34 -4.20
N MET A 33 23.58 5.94 -5.39
CA MET A 33 22.93 5.47 -6.63
C MET A 33 23.36 4.04 -7.02
N LEU A 34 24.65 3.69 -6.90
CA LEU A 34 25.13 2.33 -7.18
C LEU A 34 24.55 1.30 -6.20
N LEU A 35 24.49 1.61 -4.90
CA LEU A 35 23.86 0.75 -3.90
C LEU A 35 22.37 0.53 -4.19
N ILE A 36 21.63 1.59 -4.55
CA ILE A 36 20.22 1.48 -4.97
C ILE A 36 20.09 0.61 -6.22
N SER A 37 20.91 0.86 -7.24
CA SER A 37 20.85 0.14 -8.52
C SER A 37 21.10 -1.35 -8.34
N ASN A 38 22.14 -1.73 -7.58
CA ASN A 38 22.47 -3.12 -7.30
C ASN A 38 21.40 -3.80 -6.43
N SER A 39 20.86 -3.09 -5.43
CA SER A 39 19.78 -3.62 -4.58
C SER A 39 18.51 -3.89 -5.38
N VAL A 40 18.06 -2.92 -6.18
CA VAL A 40 16.86 -3.06 -7.04
C VAL A 40 17.07 -4.16 -8.09
N LEU A 41 18.27 -4.27 -8.67
CA LEU A 41 18.59 -5.33 -9.64
C LEU A 41 18.52 -6.72 -8.99
N ALA A 42 19.14 -6.92 -7.82
CA ALA A 42 19.11 -8.19 -7.10
C ALA A 42 17.67 -8.64 -6.79
N ILE A 43 16.85 -7.72 -6.27
CA ILE A 43 15.44 -7.97 -5.91
C ILE A 43 14.56 -8.21 -7.15
N ALA A 44 14.83 -7.54 -8.28
CA ALA A 44 14.03 -7.66 -9.50
C ALA A 44 14.37 -8.89 -10.35
N VAL A 45 15.61 -9.38 -10.30
CA VAL A 45 16.08 -10.51 -11.14
C VAL A 45 15.79 -11.86 -10.50
N SER A 46 15.95 -11.99 -9.18
CA SER A 46 15.83 -13.25 -8.46
C SER A 46 14.80 -13.16 -7.33
N THR A 47 14.11 -14.28 -7.06
CA THR A 47 13.37 -14.47 -5.80
C THR A 47 14.32 -14.86 -4.66
N ASP A 48 15.49 -15.38 -5.01
CA ASP A 48 16.61 -15.60 -4.11
C ASP A 48 17.65 -14.50 -4.29
N TYR A 49 17.37 -13.36 -3.67
CA TYR A 49 18.13 -12.13 -3.77
C TYR A 49 19.25 -12.06 -2.71
N ASP A 50 20.44 -11.63 -3.13
CA ASP A 50 21.50 -11.20 -2.21
C ASP A 50 21.14 -9.82 -1.63
N LEU A 51 21.02 -9.73 -0.31
CA LEU A 51 20.71 -8.50 0.42
C LEU A 51 21.96 -7.71 0.84
N THR A 52 23.19 -8.11 0.49
CA THR A 52 24.42 -7.41 0.89
C THR A 52 24.40 -5.92 0.53
N HIS A 53 23.99 -5.61 -0.71
CA HIS A 53 23.85 -4.23 -1.18
C HIS A 53 22.70 -3.49 -0.46
N PHE A 54 21.56 -4.18 -0.25
CA PHE A 54 20.39 -3.59 0.42
C PHE A 54 20.66 -3.28 1.90
N ASN A 55 21.35 -4.18 2.62
CA ASN A 55 21.73 -3.99 4.01
C ASN A 55 22.75 -2.85 4.18
N THR A 56 23.62 -2.66 3.20
CA THR A 56 24.55 -1.51 3.16
C THR A 56 23.79 -0.21 2.92
N LEU A 57 22.84 -0.21 1.98
CA LEU A 57 21.95 0.92 1.70
C LEU A 57 21.08 1.29 2.91
N TYR A 58 20.49 0.28 3.58
CA TYR A 58 19.68 0.44 4.78
C TYR A 58 20.46 1.20 5.86
N LYS A 59 21.67 0.75 6.19
CA LYS A 59 22.52 1.38 7.21
C LYS A 59 22.86 2.83 6.85
N LEU A 60 23.25 3.07 5.59
CA LEU A 60 23.60 4.40 5.09
C LEU A 60 22.42 5.39 5.11
N LEU A 61 21.24 4.96 4.69
CA LEU A 61 20.07 5.85 4.65
C LEU A 61 19.47 6.05 6.04
N ALA A 62 19.40 5.01 6.87
CA ALA A 62 18.95 5.14 8.24
C ALA A 62 19.86 6.06 9.06
N SER A 63 21.19 5.96 8.94
CA SER A 63 22.10 6.86 9.65
C SER A 63 21.91 8.32 9.21
N ARG A 64 21.79 8.59 7.91
CA ARG A 64 21.51 9.96 7.41
C ARG A 64 20.23 10.57 8.00
N VAL A 65 19.18 9.76 8.23
CA VAL A 65 17.94 10.23 8.86
C VAL A 65 18.13 10.48 10.35
N VAL A 66 18.86 9.61 11.07
CA VAL A 66 19.22 9.82 12.48
C VAL A 66 20.04 11.10 12.64
N ASP A 67 21.07 11.28 11.82
CA ASP A 67 21.94 12.47 11.81
C ASP A 67 21.15 13.75 11.48
N ALA A 68 20.19 13.67 10.54
CA ALA A 68 19.31 14.78 10.20
C ALA A 68 18.35 15.15 11.34
N ARG A 69 17.80 14.16 12.05
CA ARG A 69 16.96 14.37 13.23
C ARG A 69 17.73 14.94 14.42
N ALA A 70 18.99 14.53 14.60
CA ALA A 70 19.84 14.98 15.70
C ALA A 70 20.19 16.49 15.64
N ARG A 71 20.09 17.11 14.45
CA ARG A 71 20.30 18.57 14.24
C ARG A 71 19.18 19.45 14.80
N GLY A 72 18.01 18.88 15.08
CA GLY A 72 16.87 19.62 15.62
C GLY A 72 16.23 20.63 14.66
N ASP A 73 15.20 21.32 15.15
CA ASP A 73 14.30 22.12 14.33
C ASP A 73 14.91 23.41 13.76
N SER A 74 15.99 23.93 14.33
CA SER A 74 16.66 25.15 13.87
C SER A 74 17.63 24.91 12.70
N GLU A 75 18.21 23.71 12.59
CA GLU A 75 19.21 23.39 11.57
C GLU A 75 18.67 22.48 10.45
N LEU A 76 17.60 21.71 10.70
CA LEU A 76 16.96 20.91 9.66
C LEU A 76 16.10 21.80 8.74
N THR A 77 16.73 22.43 7.75
CA THR A 77 15.99 23.19 6.72
C THR A 77 15.17 22.25 5.82
N ARG A 78 14.20 22.82 5.11
CA ARG A 78 13.36 22.07 4.16
C ARG A 78 14.19 21.45 3.03
N GLU A 79 15.21 22.15 2.56
CA GLU A 79 16.13 21.70 1.51
C GLU A 79 16.97 20.50 1.99
N LEU A 80 17.48 20.55 3.22
CA LEU A 80 18.20 19.43 3.83
C LEU A 80 17.26 18.22 4.03
N ALA A 81 16.04 18.45 4.50
CA ALA A 81 15.04 17.40 4.66
C ALA A 81 14.65 16.76 3.30
N LEU A 82 14.47 17.56 2.25
CA LEU A 82 14.25 17.08 0.88
C LEU A 82 15.41 16.23 0.35
N GLY A 83 16.66 16.63 0.62
CA GLY A 83 17.86 15.86 0.25
C GLY A 83 17.95 14.52 0.98
N VAL A 84 17.64 14.50 2.29
CA VAL A 84 17.58 13.24 3.08
C VAL A 84 16.45 12.33 2.59
N MET A 85 15.33 12.92 2.13
CA MET A 85 14.21 12.19 1.56
C MET A 85 14.44 11.68 0.13
N GLU A 86 15.42 12.19 -0.64
CA GLU A 86 15.53 11.94 -2.10
C GLU A 86 15.40 10.45 -2.49
N HIS A 87 16.08 9.56 -1.75
CA HIS A 87 16.11 8.12 -2.01
C HIS A 87 15.07 7.31 -1.22
N SER A 88 14.25 7.93 -0.38
CA SER A 88 13.34 7.22 0.55
C SER A 88 12.34 6.32 -0.18
N HIS A 89 11.76 6.78 -1.31
CA HIS A 89 10.80 5.98 -2.08
C HIS A 89 11.40 4.69 -2.66
N GLN A 90 12.63 4.74 -3.18
CA GLN A 90 13.36 3.57 -3.68
C GLN A 90 13.65 2.59 -2.54
N PHE A 91 14.12 3.14 -1.42
CA PHE A 91 14.48 2.38 -0.23
C PHE A 91 13.26 1.71 0.43
N MET A 92 12.19 2.45 0.70
CA MET A 92 10.96 1.93 1.30
C MET A 92 10.25 0.94 0.38
N SER A 93 10.22 1.18 -0.94
CA SER A 93 9.67 0.22 -1.91
C SER A 93 10.45 -1.10 -1.96
N ALA A 94 11.79 -1.04 -1.86
CA ALA A 94 12.62 -2.24 -1.70
C ALA A 94 12.40 -2.93 -0.34
N LEU A 95 12.36 -2.16 0.76
CA LEU A 95 12.12 -2.65 2.11
C LEU A 95 10.78 -3.39 2.22
N PHE A 96 9.72 -2.87 1.60
CA PHE A 96 8.40 -3.50 1.57
C PHE A 96 8.40 -4.88 0.88
N LYS A 97 9.40 -5.16 0.04
CA LYS A 97 9.55 -6.44 -0.69
C LYS A 97 10.44 -7.46 0.04
N VAL A 98 11.37 -7.01 0.89
CA VAL A 98 12.42 -7.87 1.47
C VAL A 98 12.57 -7.82 2.99
N GLY A 99 12.03 -6.79 3.65
CA GLY A 99 12.02 -6.66 5.11
C GLY A 99 10.64 -6.94 5.70
N SER A 100 10.56 -7.09 7.01
CA SER A 100 9.32 -7.39 7.73
C SER A 100 8.38 -6.19 7.76
N LEU A 101 7.10 -6.42 8.08
CA LEU A 101 6.14 -5.33 8.31
C LEU A 101 6.59 -4.45 9.48
N ALA A 102 7.19 -5.04 10.53
CA ALA A 102 7.81 -4.29 11.62
C ALA A 102 8.96 -3.38 11.14
N ASN A 103 9.81 -3.86 10.22
CA ASN A 103 10.88 -3.01 9.67
C ASN A 103 10.32 -1.83 8.86
N VAL A 104 9.25 -2.04 8.07
CA VAL A 104 8.59 -0.96 7.32
C VAL A 104 8.04 0.10 8.29
N LEU A 105 7.28 -0.31 9.31
CA LEU A 105 6.69 0.62 10.29
C LEU A 105 7.76 1.43 11.03
N ASN A 106 8.81 0.77 11.54
CA ASN A 106 9.94 1.44 12.21
C ASN A 106 10.66 2.43 11.28
N VAL A 107 10.84 2.09 10.00
CA VAL A 107 11.47 2.98 9.03
C VAL A 107 10.57 4.17 8.69
N MET A 108 9.26 3.98 8.57
CA MET A 108 8.33 5.11 8.39
C MET A 108 8.39 6.07 9.59
N GLU A 109 8.29 5.55 10.82
CA GLU A 109 8.42 6.33 12.06
C GLU A 109 9.77 7.06 12.15
N LEU A 110 10.86 6.41 11.73
CA LEU A 110 12.19 7.02 11.66
C LEU A 110 12.18 8.24 10.71
N TYR A 111 11.56 8.12 9.54
CA TYR A 111 11.50 9.16 8.52
C TYR A 111 10.44 10.25 8.78
N ALA A 112 9.43 10.00 9.61
CA ALA A 112 8.27 10.90 9.80
C ALA A 112 8.65 12.38 10.06
N PRO A 113 9.56 12.73 10.99
CA PRO A 113 9.90 14.14 11.24
C PRO A 113 10.58 14.81 10.03
N VAL A 114 11.37 14.05 9.27
CA VAL A 114 12.06 14.55 8.06
C VAL A 114 11.08 14.72 6.90
N PHE A 115 10.11 13.81 6.74
CA PHE A 115 8.99 13.99 5.80
C PHE A 115 8.22 15.28 6.12
N ARG A 116 7.85 15.50 7.39
CA ARG A 116 7.08 16.69 7.78
C ARG A 116 7.83 17.98 7.49
N ARG A 117 9.15 17.99 7.71
CA ARG A 117 10.02 19.15 7.44
C ARG A 117 10.29 19.39 5.95
N ALA A 118 10.18 18.37 5.11
CA ALA A 118 10.35 18.48 3.66
C ALA A 118 9.09 19.04 2.95
N CYS A 119 7.92 18.93 3.58
CA CYS A 119 6.67 19.50 3.08
C CYS A 119 6.71 21.04 3.08
N PRO A 120 6.08 21.72 2.10
CA PRO A 120 6.04 23.18 2.05
C PRO A 120 5.08 23.81 3.06
N GLU A 121 4.07 23.07 3.54
CA GLU A 121 3.11 23.52 4.55
C GLU A 121 3.83 23.71 5.90
N SER A 122 3.59 24.83 6.60
CA SER A 122 4.25 25.17 7.87
C SER A 122 3.96 24.13 8.95
N ASN A 123 4.83 23.94 9.95
CA ASN A 123 4.73 22.82 10.91
C ASN A 123 3.37 22.70 11.64
N GLU A 124 2.62 23.79 11.78
CA GLU A 124 1.32 23.86 12.45
C GLU A 124 0.14 23.48 11.53
N GLU A 125 0.32 23.56 10.22
CA GLU A 125 -0.70 23.21 9.21
C GLU A 125 -0.74 21.69 8.98
N LEU A 126 -1.85 21.19 8.41
CA LEU A 126 -1.91 19.83 7.88
C LEU A 126 -1.23 19.76 6.51
N VAL A 127 -0.67 18.59 6.17
CA VAL A 127 -0.12 18.37 4.82
C VAL A 127 -1.29 18.11 3.87
N ASN A 128 -1.44 18.93 2.82
CA ASN A 128 -2.51 18.72 1.82
C ASN A 128 -2.19 17.49 0.95
N LEU A 129 -2.92 16.39 1.16
CA LEU A 129 -2.70 15.11 0.48
C LEU A 129 -2.99 15.19 -1.02
N PRO A 130 -4.08 15.78 -1.53
CA PRO A 130 -4.32 15.91 -2.96
C PRO A 130 -3.16 16.58 -3.71
N ARG A 131 -2.61 17.67 -3.16
CA ARG A 131 -1.44 18.37 -3.69
C ARG A 131 -0.18 17.50 -3.59
N ARG A 132 0.05 16.77 -2.49
CA ARG A 132 1.17 15.80 -2.42
C ARG A 132 1.05 14.69 -3.46
N LEU A 133 -0.17 14.25 -3.78
CA LEU A 133 -0.44 13.22 -4.78
C LEU A 133 -0.29 13.73 -6.23
N THR A 134 -0.46 15.03 -6.50
CA THR A 134 -0.23 15.59 -7.86
C THR A 134 1.18 16.15 -8.07
N ALA A 135 1.93 16.37 -6.98
CA ALA A 135 3.28 16.92 -6.99
C ALA A 135 4.36 16.00 -7.61
N MET A 136 5.50 16.61 -7.99
CA MET A 136 6.61 15.92 -8.68
C MET A 136 7.62 15.27 -7.71
N GLU A 137 7.58 15.62 -6.42
CA GLU A 137 8.40 15.06 -5.35
C GLU A 137 7.95 13.65 -4.98
N ILE A 138 8.32 12.67 -5.82
CA ILE A 138 7.99 11.23 -5.67
C ILE A 138 8.25 10.73 -4.25
N GLN A 139 9.33 11.18 -3.61
CA GLN A 139 9.70 10.82 -2.25
C GLN A 139 8.66 11.24 -1.20
N LEU A 140 8.06 12.43 -1.34
CA LEU A 140 7.02 12.90 -0.43
C LEU A 140 5.68 12.24 -0.75
N LYS A 141 5.35 12.11 -2.05
CA LYS A 141 4.14 11.41 -2.48
C LYS A 141 4.12 9.96 -2.01
N TYR A 142 5.23 9.24 -2.18
CA TYR A 142 5.34 7.84 -1.79
C TYR A 142 5.20 7.68 -0.28
N TYR A 143 5.81 8.56 0.52
CA TYR A 143 5.66 8.55 1.97
C TYR A 143 4.20 8.75 2.39
N ALA A 144 3.56 9.83 1.93
CA ALA A 144 2.18 10.16 2.32
C ALA A 144 1.18 9.07 1.92
N ALA A 145 1.31 8.53 0.70
CA ALA A 145 0.46 7.44 0.24
C ALA A 145 0.74 6.11 0.95
N LEU A 146 1.97 5.86 1.41
CA LEU A 146 2.29 4.70 2.24
C LEU A 146 1.77 4.87 3.67
N ASP A 147 1.70 6.10 4.19
CA ASP A 147 1.14 6.40 5.52
C ASP A 147 -0.37 6.12 5.59
N VAL A 148 -1.13 6.61 4.61
CA VAL A 148 -2.54 6.26 4.44
C VAL A 148 -2.71 4.74 4.33
N LEU A 149 -1.87 4.09 3.51
CA LEU A 149 -1.96 2.65 3.26
C LEU A 149 -1.57 1.79 4.48
N GLN A 150 -0.56 2.17 5.27
CA GLN A 150 -0.17 1.41 6.46
C GLN A 150 -1.29 1.40 7.50
N SER A 151 -2.03 2.51 7.64
CA SER A 151 -3.18 2.59 8.53
C SER A 151 -4.27 1.58 8.13
N VAL A 152 -4.61 1.49 6.85
CA VAL A 152 -5.59 0.52 6.32
C VAL A 152 -5.16 -0.93 6.61
N ILE A 153 -3.89 -1.30 6.33
CA ILE A 153 -3.44 -2.70 6.40
C ILE A 153 -3.00 -3.16 7.81
N THR A 154 -2.82 -2.25 8.76
CA THR A 154 -2.45 -2.57 10.15
C THR A 154 -3.53 -2.22 11.17
N HIS A 155 -4.50 -1.39 10.78
CA HIS A 155 -5.46 -0.75 11.68
C HIS A 155 -4.80 0.01 12.85
N ARG A 156 -3.67 0.66 12.54
CA ARG A 156 -3.01 1.70 13.36
C ARG A 156 -3.40 3.09 12.83
N PRO A 157 -3.30 4.17 13.62
CA PRO A 157 -3.45 5.53 13.10
C PRO A 157 -2.46 5.85 11.99
N MET A 158 -2.74 6.90 11.21
CA MET A 158 -1.74 7.50 10.33
C MET A 158 -0.65 8.19 11.17
N PHE A 159 0.57 8.29 10.65
CA PHE A 159 1.63 9.12 11.27
C PHE A 159 1.29 10.61 11.19
N PHE A 160 0.53 11.02 10.18
CA PHE A 160 0.05 12.39 10.00
C PHE A 160 -1.44 12.44 9.72
N ARG A 161 -2.09 13.48 10.25
CA ARG A 161 -3.36 13.95 9.69
C ARG A 161 -3.08 14.77 8.44
N TYR A 162 -3.93 14.57 7.44
CA TYR A 162 -3.82 15.20 6.14
C TYR A 162 -5.00 16.14 5.92
N ASP A 163 -4.73 17.26 5.27
CA ASP A 163 -5.78 18.04 4.63
C ASP A 163 -6.19 17.32 3.33
N LEU A 164 -7.50 17.17 3.13
CA LEU A 164 -8.13 16.42 2.05
C LEU A 164 -8.91 17.32 1.09
N GLU A 165 -8.87 18.64 1.26
CA GLU A 165 -9.54 19.58 0.37
C GLU A 165 -8.87 19.63 -1.01
N LEU A 166 -9.71 19.59 -2.05
CA LEU A 166 -9.33 19.78 -3.44
C LEU A 166 -9.30 21.27 -3.76
N LEU A 167 -8.10 21.84 -3.90
CA LEU A 167 -7.92 23.29 -4.00
C LEU A 167 -8.05 23.82 -5.44
N SER A 168 -8.10 22.93 -6.44
CA SER A 168 -8.28 23.30 -7.84
C SER A 168 -8.86 22.19 -8.74
N HIS A 169 -9.57 22.61 -9.78
CA HIS A 169 -10.04 21.70 -10.84
C HIS A 169 -8.89 21.05 -11.63
N GLN A 170 -7.69 21.65 -11.63
CA GLN A 170 -6.50 21.06 -12.23
C GLN A 170 -6.00 19.86 -11.42
N GLU A 171 -5.91 19.97 -10.09
CA GLU A 171 -5.58 18.84 -9.21
C GLU A 171 -6.60 17.71 -9.38
N GLU A 172 -7.89 18.04 -9.42
CA GLU A 172 -8.98 17.07 -9.68
C GLU A 172 -8.78 16.34 -11.03
N MET A 173 -8.43 17.05 -12.11
CA MET A 173 -8.10 16.45 -13.40
C MET A 173 -6.87 15.53 -13.33
N PHE A 174 -5.78 15.95 -12.68
CA PHE A 174 -4.58 15.12 -12.55
C PHE A 174 -4.85 13.83 -11.77
N ILE A 175 -5.63 13.93 -10.69
CA ILE A 175 -6.09 12.79 -9.87
C ILE A 175 -6.95 11.82 -10.71
N LYS A 176 -7.88 12.34 -11.52
CA LYS A 176 -8.72 11.54 -12.43
C LYS A 176 -7.91 10.85 -13.53
N LEU A 177 -6.91 11.54 -14.11
CA LEU A 177 -6.08 10.96 -15.19
C LEU A 177 -5.11 9.88 -14.69
N GLY A 178 -4.73 9.89 -13.41
CA GLY A 178 -3.82 8.90 -12.81
C GLY A 178 -2.44 8.79 -13.50
N ASN A 179 -2.04 9.84 -14.22
CA ASN A 179 -0.84 9.87 -15.07
C ASN A 179 0.42 10.39 -14.35
N GLY A 180 0.32 10.76 -13.08
CA GLY A 180 1.47 11.20 -12.26
C GLY A 180 2.26 10.03 -11.64
N PRO A 181 3.54 10.23 -11.27
CA PRO A 181 4.31 9.26 -10.47
C PRO A 181 3.61 8.95 -9.15
N GLY A 182 3.68 7.72 -8.62
CA GLY A 182 3.02 7.39 -7.34
C GLY A 182 2.76 5.90 -7.09
N LEU A 183 1.97 5.58 -6.05
CA LEU A 183 1.61 4.19 -5.70
C LEU A 183 0.78 3.50 -6.78
N GLY A 184 0.07 4.23 -7.64
CA GLY A 184 -0.57 3.67 -8.84
C GLY A 184 0.40 2.91 -9.76
N TRP A 185 1.70 3.24 -9.74
CA TRP A 185 2.72 2.55 -10.54
C TRP A 185 3.37 1.36 -9.82
N LEU A 186 3.15 1.20 -8.51
CA LEU A 186 3.80 0.18 -7.68
C LEU A 186 2.82 -0.85 -7.11
N TYR A 187 1.60 -0.44 -6.77
CA TYR A 187 0.55 -1.31 -6.20
C TYR A 187 -0.79 -1.23 -6.95
N GLY A 188 -0.96 -0.29 -7.89
CA GLY A 188 -2.18 -0.16 -8.68
C GLY A 188 -3.34 0.56 -7.98
N ILE A 189 -3.08 1.29 -6.89
CA ILE A 189 -4.08 2.15 -6.22
C ILE A 189 -4.15 3.49 -6.97
N SER A 190 -5.34 3.96 -7.33
CA SER A 190 -5.50 5.31 -7.91
C SER A 190 -5.33 6.39 -6.84
N ASP A 191 -4.85 7.57 -7.23
CA ASP A 191 -4.69 8.70 -6.29
C ASP A 191 -6.05 9.13 -5.69
N ARG A 192 -7.15 9.00 -6.44
CA ARG A 192 -8.52 9.24 -5.94
C ARG A 192 -8.90 8.24 -4.83
N LEU A 193 -8.61 6.95 -5.04
CA LEU A 193 -8.91 5.93 -4.03
C LEU A 193 -8.03 6.10 -2.78
N MET A 194 -6.82 6.64 -2.93
CA MET A 194 -5.96 7.02 -1.79
C MET A 194 -6.59 8.14 -0.95
N ILE A 195 -7.20 9.15 -1.58
CA ILE A 195 -7.90 10.23 -0.87
C ILE A 195 -9.14 9.68 -0.13
N ALA A 196 -9.93 8.82 -0.78
CA ALA A 196 -11.06 8.16 -0.13
C ALA A 196 -10.64 7.31 1.09
N LEU A 197 -9.54 6.55 0.98
CA LEU A 197 -8.98 5.79 2.11
C LEU A 197 -8.49 6.72 3.24
N ALA A 198 -7.84 7.82 2.91
CA ALA A 198 -7.42 8.82 3.90
C ALA A 198 -8.63 9.46 4.61
N ARG A 199 -9.71 9.75 3.88
CA ARG A 199 -10.97 10.26 4.45
C ARG A 199 -11.60 9.26 5.42
N ILE A 200 -11.63 7.97 5.07
CA ILE A 200 -12.09 6.90 5.96
C ILE A 200 -11.21 6.84 7.23
N ASN A 201 -9.89 6.92 7.10
CA ASN A 201 -8.97 6.93 8.26
C ASN A 201 -9.27 8.10 9.20
N THR A 202 -9.37 9.33 8.67
CA THR A 202 -9.65 10.54 9.47
C THR A 202 -11.00 10.44 10.19
N LEU A 203 -12.07 10.04 9.48
CA LEU A 203 -13.39 9.88 10.09
C LEU A 203 -13.40 8.80 11.19
N PHE A 204 -12.65 7.70 11.00
CA PHE A 204 -12.51 6.67 12.03
C PHE A 204 -11.71 7.17 13.24
N GLU A 205 -10.66 7.96 13.04
CA GLU A 205 -9.89 8.55 14.14
C GLU A 205 -10.70 9.59 14.95
N ASP A 206 -11.57 10.36 14.30
CA ASP A 206 -12.36 11.42 14.95
C ASP A 206 -13.68 10.92 15.57
N PHE A 207 -14.35 9.95 14.93
CA PHE A 207 -15.71 9.50 15.31
C PHE A 207 -15.82 8.00 15.59
N GLY A 208 -14.76 7.20 15.35
CA GLY A 208 -14.82 5.75 15.44
C GLY A 208 -15.85 5.18 14.47
N ASN A 209 -16.83 4.43 15.00
CA ASN A 209 -17.92 3.85 14.22
C ASN A 209 -19.17 4.75 14.15
N CYS A 210 -19.12 5.96 14.72
CA CYS A 210 -20.27 6.85 14.89
C CYS A 210 -20.35 7.90 13.76
N VAL A 211 -20.33 7.45 12.51
CA VAL A 211 -20.40 8.30 11.31
C VAL A 211 -21.81 8.33 10.74
N ASP A 212 -22.24 9.48 10.22
CA ASP A 212 -23.56 9.65 9.60
C ASP A 212 -23.71 8.75 8.35
N PRO A 213 -24.84 8.04 8.19
CA PRO A 213 -25.16 7.28 6.97
C PRO A 213 -25.03 8.08 5.66
N GLU A 214 -25.30 9.39 5.67
CA GLU A 214 -25.15 10.24 4.47
C GLU A 214 -23.67 10.34 4.05
N VAL A 215 -22.76 10.54 5.01
CA VAL A 215 -21.30 10.56 4.78
C VAL A 215 -20.78 9.20 4.33
N VAL A 216 -21.37 8.11 4.83
CA VAL A 216 -21.06 6.75 4.35
C VAL A 216 -21.48 6.57 2.89
N GLN A 217 -22.66 7.08 2.49
CA GLN A 217 -23.10 7.02 1.10
C GLN A 217 -22.19 7.85 0.17
N GLU A 218 -21.78 9.06 0.58
CA GLU A 218 -20.82 9.86 -0.19
C GLU A 218 -19.49 9.11 -0.44
N LEU A 219 -19.01 8.36 0.56
CA LEU A 219 -17.82 7.52 0.44
C LEU A 219 -18.04 6.30 -0.47
N GLU A 220 -19.22 5.67 -0.44
CA GLU A 220 -19.59 4.62 -1.39
C GLU A 220 -19.55 5.15 -2.84
N GLU A 221 -20.10 6.33 -3.08
CA GLU A 221 -20.12 6.99 -4.39
C GLU A 221 -18.71 7.43 -4.84
N GLU A 222 -17.88 7.94 -3.94
CA GLU A 222 -16.48 8.30 -4.21
C GLU A 222 -15.64 7.07 -4.60
N ILE A 223 -15.77 5.95 -3.88
CA ILE A 223 -15.11 4.69 -4.19
C ILE A 223 -15.67 4.09 -5.50
N ALA A 224 -16.98 4.17 -5.72
CA ALA A 224 -17.61 3.68 -6.94
C ALA A 224 -17.06 4.39 -8.19
N ALA A 225 -16.84 5.70 -8.09
CA ALA A 225 -16.29 6.55 -9.15
C ALA A 225 -14.75 6.48 -9.31
N CYS A 226 -14.08 5.56 -8.60
CA CYS A 226 -12.68 5.20 -8.82
C CYS A 226 -12.55 4.11 -9.91
N GLU A 227 -12.88 4.46 -11.17
CA GLU A 227 -12.84 3.52 -12.30
C GLU A 227 -11.43 2.98 -12.60
N PRO A 228 -11.29 1.71 -13.05
CA PRO A 228 -10.01 1.15 -13.49
C PRO A 228 -9.42 1.89 -14.70
N ILE A 229 -8.15 2.29 -14.59
CA ILE A 229 -7.42 2.98 -15.66
C ILE A 229 -6.97 1.98 -16.72
N ILE A 230 -7.55 2.08 -17.91
CA ILE A 230 -7.18 1.27 -19.08
C ILE A 230 -5.98 1.92 -19.78
N TYR A 231 -4.84 1.22 -19.83
CA TYR A 231 -3.63 1.73 -20.49
C TYR A 231 -3.64 1.38 -21.99
N THR A 232 -4.11 2.33 -22.81
CA THR A 232 -4.14 2.22 -24.27
C THR A 232 -2.81 2.65 -24.91
N SER A 233 -1.83 1.75 -24.95
CA SER A 233 -0.67 1.88 -25.85
C SER A 233 -0.56 0.70 -26.81
N ALA A 234 -0.14 0.97 -28.05
CA ALA A 234 -0.05 -0.02 -29.13
C ALA A 234 0.97 -1.16 -28.86
N GLU A 235 1.83 -1.00 -27.85
CA GLU A 235 2.89 -1.95 -27.47
C GLU A 235 2.53 -2.81 -26.24
N MET A 236 1.36 -2.60 -25.61
CA MET A 236 1.04 -3.26 -24.35
C MET A 236 0.31 -4.59 -24.55
N ASP A 237 0.86 -5.68 -23.98
CA ASP A 237 0.22 -7.00 -23.94
C ASP A 237 -1.19 -6.90 -23.30
N PRO A 238 -2.28 -7.25 -24.01
CA PRO A 238 -3.63 -7.26 -23.48
C PRO A 238 -3.79 -8.06 -22.19
N THR A 239 -3.00 -9.12 -22.01
CA THR A 239 -2.98 -9.96 -20.80
C THR A 239 -2.50 -9.18 -19.58
N LEU A 240 -1.51 -8.29 -19.74
CA LEU A 240 -1.04 -7.42 -18.67
C LEU A 240 -2.09 -6.37 -18.32
N ASN A 241 -2.79 -5.81 -19.29
CA ASN A 241 -3.89 -4.87 -19.05
C ASN A 241 -5.04 -5.50 -18.27
N ILE A 242 -5.46 -6.73 -18.61
CA ILE A 242 -6.47 -7.47 -17.83
C ILE A 242 -6.00 -7.68 -16.38
N GLY A 243 -4.71 -8.03 -16.18
CA GLY A 243 -4.13 -8.15 -14.84
C GLY A 243 -4.12 -6.83 -14.04
N ARG A 244 -3.90 -5.68 -14.70
CA ARG A 244 -3.93 -4.36 -14.07
C ARG A 244 -5.32 -3.92 -13.66
N ILE A 245 -6.30 -4.07 -14.56
CA ILE A 245 -7.71 -3.77 -14.30
C ILE A 245 -8.19 -4.61 -13.09
N MET A 246 -7.77 -5.88 -13.01
CA MET A 246 -8.10 -6.74 -11.87
C MET A 246 -7.51 -6.24 -10.54
N VAL A 247 -6.26 -5.76 -10.51
CA VAL A 247 -5.65 -5.20 -9.30
C VAL A 247 -6.36 -3.93 -8.84
N GLN A 248 -6.69 -3.03 -9.78
CA GLN A 248 -7.43 -1.79 -9.49
C GLN A 248 -8.84 -2.09 -8.95
N GLU A 249 -9.54 -3.03 -9.59
CA GLU A 249 -10.87 -3.48 -9.11
C GLU A 249 -10.76 -4.18 -7.74
N ALA A 250 -9.72 -4.98 -7.51
CA ALA A 250 -9.48 -5.59 -6.20
C ALA A 250 -9.26 -4.54 -5.11
N TRP A 251 -8.57 -3.43 -5.41
CA TRP A 251 -8.46 -2.28 -4.49
C TRP A 251 -9.79 -1.57 -4.25
N ARG A 252 -10.63 -1.41 -5.28
CA ARG A 252 -11.96 -0.80 -5.14
C ARG A 252 -12.86 -1.64 -4.23
N LEU A 253 -12.82 -2.97 -4.39
CA LEU A 253 -13.52 -3.91 -3.50
C LEU A 253 -12.92 -3.92 -2.08
N ALA A 254 -11.59 -3.77 -1.96
CA ALA A 254 -10.91 -3.62 -0.67
C ALA A 254 -11.40 -2.39 0.10
N ALA A 255 -11.47 -1.24 -0.56
CA ALA A 255 -11.91 0.01 0.05
C ALA A 255 -13.37 -0.04 0.54
N ASN A 256 -14.26 -0.73 -0.19
CA ASN A 256 -15.64 -0.93 0.28
C ASN A 256 -15.72 -1.84 1.52
N ILE A 257 -14.91 -2.90 1.58
CA ILE A 257 -14.84 -3.76 2.80
C ILE A 257 -14.26 -2.95 3.97
N TYR A 258 -13.24 -2.14 3.73
CA TYR A 258 -12.68 -1.25 4.74
C TYR A 258 -13.70 -0.22 5.26
N LEU A 259 -14.43 0.44 4.36
CA LEU A 259 -15.53 1.36 4.71
C LEU A 259 -16.55 0.70 5.64
N TYR A 260 -17.06 -0.49 5.29
CA TYR A 260 -18.07 -1.14 6.13
C TYR A 260 -17.51 -1.69 7.43
N MET A 261 -16.40 -2.44 7.38
CA MET A 261 -15.92 -3.14 8.57
C MET A 261 -15.16 -2.24 9.53
N ALA A 262 -14.40 -1.26 9.03
CA ALA A 262 -13.66 -0.33 9.87
C ALA A 262 -14.50 0.89 10.27
N LEU A 263 -15.14 1.58 9.32
CA LEU A 263 -15.86 2.83 9.61
C LEU A 263 -17.30 2.61 10.06
N CYS A 264 -18.03 1.67 9.46
CA CYS A 264 -19.41 1.39 9.89
C CYS A 264 -19.47 0.37 11.05
N GLY A 265 -18.32 -0.15 11.51
CA GLY A 265 -18.25 -1.18 12.55
C GLY A 265 -18.90 -2.52 12.18
N ALA A 266 -19.14 -2.78 10.89
CA ALA A 266 -19.77 -4.01 10.43
C ALA A 266 -18.84 -5.22 10.65
N ASP A 267 -19.44 -6.40 10.79
CA ASP A 267 -18.69 -7.65 10.83
C ASP A 267 -18.66 -8.33 9.45
N SER A 268 -17.88 -9.42 9.35
CA SER A 268 -17.73 -10.18 8.11
C SER A 268 -18.98 -10.95 7.65
N ALA A 269 -20.07 -10.95 8.43
CA ALA A 269 -21.36 -11.53 8.07
C ALA A 269 -22.35 -10.50 7.49
N ASP A 270 -22.06 -9.20 7.55
CA ASP A 270 -22.87 -8.14 6.93
C ASP A 270 -23.11 -8.44 5.43
N ALA A 271 -24.37 -8.34 5.00
CA ALA A 271 -24.78 -8.68 3.64
C ALA A 271 -24.05 -7.90 2.54
N ARG A 272 -23.60 -6.66 2.83
CA ARG A 272 -22.79 -5.83 1.94
C ARG A 272 -21.38 -6.39 1.81
N VAL A 273 -20.73 -6.69 2.93
CA VAL A 273 -19.39 -7.32 2.98
C VAL A 273 -19.41 -8.68 2.26
N VAL A 274 -20.44 -9.50 2.53
CA VAL A 274 -20.67 -10.82 1.89
C VAL A 274 -21.03 -10.73 0.40
N LYS A 275 -21.49 -9.57 -0.09
CA LYS A 275 -21.68 -9.31 -1.53
C LYS A 275 -20.36 -8.93 -2.20
N ILE A 276 -19.54 -8.11 -1.54
CA ILE A 276 -18.30 -7.58 -2.10
C ILE A 276 -17.22 -8.66 -2.25
N GLN A 277 -16.98 -9.49 -1.23
CA GLN A 277 -15.92 -10.52 -1.36
C GLN A 277 -16.31 -11.63 -2.36
N LYS A 278 -17.61 -11.95 -2.53
CA LYS A 278 -18.11 -12.85 -3.59
C LYS A 278 -17.72 -12.30 -4.96
N ASN A 279 -17.85 -11.00 -5.16
CA ASN A 279 -17.36 -10.33 -6.38
C ASN A 279 -15.82 -10.41 -6.47
N GLY A 280 -15.10 -10.09 -5.40
CA GLY A 280 -13.64 -10.16 -5.34
C GLY A 280 -13.06 -11.54 -5.65
N MET A 281 -13.81 -12.61 -5.41
CA MET A 281 -13.35 -13.98 -5.68
C MET A 281 -13.94 -14.64 -6.91
N LYS A 282 -15.03 -14.10 -7.47
CA LYS A 282 -15.30 -14.24 -8.90
C LYS A 282 -14.16 -13.62 -9.71
N LEU A 283 -13.66 -12.46 -9.29
CA LEU A 283 -12.54 -11.74 -9.89
C LEU A 283 -11.19 -12.49 -9.76
N LEU A 284 -10.81 -12.95 -8.56
CA LEU A 284 -9.56 -13.72 -8.38
C LEU A 284 -9.57 -15.09 -9.09
N ARG A 285 -10.75 -15.66 -9.39
CA ARG A 285 -10.89 -16.92 -10.14
C ARG A 285 -10.94 -16.74 -11.66
N SER A 286 -11.29 -15.56 -12.16
CA SER A 286 -11.34 -15.33 -13.61
C SER A 286 -9.94 -15.20 -14.24
N ILE A 287 -8.92 -14.95 -13.43
CA ILE A 287 -7.51 -14.87 -13.86
C ILE A 287 -6.71 -16.08 -13.34
N LYS A 288 -5.85 -16.63 -14.21
CA LYS A 288 -4.93 -17.73 -13.86
C LYS A 288 -3.88 -17.26 -12.84
N PRO A 289 -3.66 -17.98 -11.72
CA PRO A 289 -2.62 -17.66 -10.75
C PRO A 289 -1.23 -17.56 -11.40
N ARG A 290 -0.52 -16.46 -11.17
CA ARG A 290 0.79 -16.10 -11.73
C ARG A 290 1.41 -14.97 -10.91
N ARG A 291 2.74 -14.99 -10.69
CA ARG A 291 3.48 -13.94 -9.93
C ARG A 291 3.06 -12.50 -10.28
N ASN A 292 2.78 -12.22 -11.56
CA ASN A 292 1.98 -11.07 -11.97
C ASN A 292 0.65 -11.58 -12.55
N PRO A 293 -0.53 -11.12 -12.07
CA PRO A 293 -0.74 -9.99 -11.17
C PRO A 293 -0.62 -10.30 -9.67
N ASP A 294 -0.36 -11.54 -9.25
CA ASP A 294 -0.59 -11.99 -7.87
C ASP A 294 0.21 -11.22 -6.81
N SER A 295 1.44 -10.76 -7.13
CA SER A 295 2.27 -9.93 -6.25
C SER A 295 1.66 -8.55 -5.94
N PHE A 296 0.75 -8.05 -6.78
CA PHE A 296 0.09 -6.75 -6.61
C PHE A 296 -1.27 -6.88 -5.91
N VAL A 297 -1.86 -8.07 -5.88
CA VAL A 297 -3.08 -8.34 -5.10
C VAL A 297 -2.79 -8.83 -3.67
N VAL A 298 -1.55 -8.89 -3.19
CA VAL A 298 -1.26 -9.29 -1.79
C VAL A 298 -1.94 -8.36 -0.78
N LEU A 299 -1.83 -7.04 -0.96
CA LEU A 299 -2.47 -6.05 -0.07
C LEU A 299 -3.99 -5.94 -0.27
N PRO A 300 -4.53 -5.94 -1.51
CA PRO A 300 -5.94 -6.16 -1.75
C PRO A 300 -6.45 -7.43 -1.08
N ILE A 301 -5.75 -8.57 -1.17
CA ILE A 301 -6.18 -9.82 -0.55
C ILE A 301 -6.21 -9.70 0.98
N LEU A 302 -5.27 -8.99 1.60
CA LEU A 302 -5.32 -8.73 3.04
C LEU A 302 -6.59 -7.94 3.41
N VAL A 303 -6.84 -6.79 2.78
CA VAL A 303 -7.96 -5.90 3.14
C VAL A 303 -9.30 -6.48 2.70
N VAL A 304 -9.33 -7.16 1.54
CA VAL A 304 -10.50 -7.89 1.03
C VAL A 304 -10.81 -9.11 1.89
N SER A 305 -9.95 -9.55 2.86
CA SER A 305 -10.02 -10.72 3.78
C SER A 305 -10.25 -10.34 5.25
N PRO A 306 -11.27 -10.86 6.01
CA PRO A 306 -11.52 -12.31 6.20
C PRO A 306 -12.96 -12.79 6.66
N LEU A 307 -13.12 -14.12 6.83
CA LEU A 307 -14.07 -14.95 7.64
C LEU A 307 -15.60 -15.09 7.47
N HIS A 308 -16.05 -16.34 7.54
CA HIS A 308 -17.11 -16.72 8.50
C HIS A 308 -16.75 -18.11 9.04
N CYS A 309 -16.97 -18.36 10.32
CA CYS A 309 -16.70 -19.66 10.91
C CYS A 309 -17.70 -19.85 12.05
N SER A 310 -18.70 -20.69 11.78
CA SER A 310 -19.75 -21.07 12.73
C SER A 310 -20.42 -22.35 12.19
N PRO A 311 -20.69 -23.40 12.99
CA PRO A 311 -20.99 -24.74 12.44
C PRO A 311 -22.43 -24.96 11.93
N HIS A 312 -23.30 -23.96 11.97
CA HIS A 312 -24.76 -24.18 12.00
C HIS A 312 -25.59 -23.58 10.86
N VAL A 313 -25.05 -23.45 9.63
CA VAL A 313 -25.89 -23.38 8.41
C VAL A 313 -25.29 -24.23 7.29
N ILE A 314 -25.99 -25.30 6.92
CA ILE A 314 -25.67 -26.11 5.74
C ILE A 314 -26.23 -25.41 4.49
N LEU A 315 -25.37 -24.95 3.57
CA LEU A 315 -25.61 -24.88 2.12
C LEU A 315 -24.28 -24.48 1.42
N PRO A 316 -24.00 -24.93 0.17
CA PRO A 316 -22.68 -24.79 -0.43
C PRO A 316 -22.49 -23.45 -1.17
N SER A 317 -21.34 -22.80 -0.93
CA SER A 317 -20.41 -22.30 -1.95
C SER A 317 -19.81 -20.90 -1.73
N GLN A 318 -18.52 -20.80 -2.11
CA GLN A 318 -17.78 -19.60 -2.46
C GLN A 318 -17.23 -18.74 -1.31
N PHE A 319 -16.62 -17.62 -1.68
CA PHE A 319 -15.30 -17.27 -1.17
C PHE A 319 -14.98 -15.80 -1.38
N GLY A 320 -13.82 -15.26 -0.97
CA GLY A 320 -12.56 -15.87 -0.45
C GLY A 320 -12.35 -15.79 1.04
N VAL A 321 -13.24 -15.05 1.67
CA VAL A 321 -12.91 -14.19 2.80
C VAL A 321 -14.03 -14.41 3.78
N ALA A 322 -15.06 -13.57 3.66
CA ALA A 322 -16.21 -13.41 4.49
C ALA A 322 -17.13 -14.63 4.31
N THR A 323 -16.64 -15.85 4.50
CA THR A 323 -17.24 -17.10 4.01
C THR A 323 -16.83 -18.30 4.86
N ALA A 324 -17.82 -19.10 5.24
CA ALA A 324 -17.62 -20.41 5.84
C ALA A 324 -17.26 -21.45 4.77
N SER A 325 -16.04 -21.40 4.21
CA SER A 325 -15.52 -22.62 3.58
C SER A 325 -13.98 -22.80 3.65
N PRO A 326 -13.45 -24.02 3.43
CA PRO A 326 -12.00 -24.29 3.38
C PRO A 326 -11.35 -24.15 1.97
N ALA A 327 -12.06 -24.47 0.88
CA ALA A 327 -11.56 -24.52 -0.51
C ALA A 327 -11.11 -23.17 -1.16
N GLY A 328 -10.88 -22.13 -0.37
CA GLY A 328 -10.72 -20.75 -0.84
C GLY A 328 -9.97 -19.84 0.11
N GLN A 329 -9.96 -20.13 1.42
CA GLN A 329 -8.72 -20.01 2.20
C GLN A 329 -7.61 -20.79 1.48
N SER A 330 -7.87 -22.04 1.06
CA SER A 330 -6.98 -22.80 0.18
C SER A 330 -6.65 -22.09 -1.15
N THR A 331 -7.62 -21.44 -1.82
CA THR A 331 -7.35 -20.64 -3.04
C THR A 331 -6.47 -19.42 -2.75
N LEU A 332 -6.75 -18.66 -1.68
CA LEU A 332 -5.95 -17.49 -1.28
C LEU A 332 -4.55 -17.90 -0.84
N LEU A 333 -4.42 -18.89 0.05
CA LEU A 333 -3.15 -19.47 0.46
C LEU A 333 -2.36 -20.02 -0.74
N SER A 334 -3.00 -20.73 -1.66
CA SER A 334 -2.35 -21.22 -2.89
C SER A 334 -1.82 -20.07 -3.76
N ARG A 335 -2.60 -18.99 -3.92
CA ARG A 335 -2.18 -17.78 -4.66
C ARG A 335 -1.05 -17.04 -3.94
N LEU A 336 -1.18 -16.79 -2.64
CA LEU A 336 -0.18 -16.08 -1.83
C LEU A 336 1.11 -16.89 -1.68
N SER A 337 1.06 -18.19 -1.39
CA SER A 337 2.28 -19.04 -1.35
C SER A 337 2.96 -19.16 -2.72
N GLY A 338 2.24 -18.93 -3.82
CA GLY A 338 2.79 -18.77 -5.17
C GLY A 338 3.54 -17.45 -5.40
N VAL A 339 3.44 -16.49 -4.47
CA VAL A 339 4.25 -15.28 -4.41
C VAL A 339 5.46 -15.55 -3.51
N SER A 340 6.65 -15.45 -4.08
CA SER A 340 7.94 -15.73 -3.42
C SER A 340 8.15 -14.98 -2.11
N GLU A 341 7.70 -13.73 -2.10
CA GLU A 341 7.79 -12.80 -0.98
C GLU A 341 6.95 -13.32 0.19
N CYS A 342 5.72 -13.79 -0.06
CA CYS A 342 4.86 -14.38 0.96
C CYS A 342 5.40 -15.67 1.58
N SER A 343 6.15 -16.47 0.81
CA SER A 343 6.75 -17.72 1.28
C SER A 343 8.08 -17.55 2.03
N LYS A 344 8.65 -16.34 2.10
CA LYS A 344 9.93 -16.07 2.78
C LYS A 344 9.73 -15.44 4.17
N PRO A 345 10.13 -16.10 5.29
CA PRO A 345 10.07 -15.52 6.63
C PRO A 345 10.77 -14.17 6.75
N GLY A 346 10.22 -13.27 7.57
CA GLY A 346 10.79 -11.94 7.80
C GLY A 346 10.53 -10.92 6.70
N THR A 347 9.55 -11.16 5.82
CA THR A 347 9.06 -10.22 4.80
C THR A 347 7.65 -9.74 5.12
N VAL A 348 7.26 -8.55 4.63
CA VAL A 348 5.87 -8.05 4.69
C VAL A 348 4.88 -9.10 4.15
N GLY A 349 5.17 -9.71 3.01
CA GLY A 349 4.27 -10.70 2.40
C GLY A 349 4.03 -11.92 3.30
N ASN A 350 5.04 -12.36 4.05
CA ASN A 350 4.93 -13.48 4.97
C ASN A 350 4.23 -13.08 6.27
N ASP A 351 4.51 -11.88 6.80
CA ASP A 351 3.80 -11.35 7.96
C ASP A 351 2.30 -11.20 7.66
N ILE A 352 1.92 -10.77 6.46
CA ILE A 352 0.53 -10.73 5.98
C ILE A 352 -0.12 -12.13 5.99
N LEU A 353 0.57 -13.16 5.49
CA LEU A 353 0.08 -14.54 5.55
C LEU A 353 -0.12 -15.04 6.99
N ARG A 354 0.80 -14.68 7.89
CA ARG A 354 0.73 -15.02 9.31
C ARG A 354 -0.40 -14.27 10.01
N MET A 355 -0.62 -12.99 9.68
CA MET A 355 -1.73 -12.19 10.18
C MET A 355 -3.08 -12.78 9.74
N LEU A 356 -3.25 -13.10 8.46
CA LEU A 356 -4.46 -13.76 7.96
C LEU A 356 -4.73 -15.08 8.67
N SER A 357 -3.69 -15.90 8.87
CA SER A 357 -3.81 -17.19 9.57
C SER A 357 -4.20 -17.00 11.05
N ASP A 358 -3.60 -16.03 11.76
CA ASP A 358 -3.96 -15.70 13.15
C ASP A 358 -5.39 -15.19 13.28
N ILE A 359 -5.83 -14.32 12.36
CA ILE A 359 -7.22 -13.86 12.28
C ILE A 359 -8.15 -15.06 12.11
N TRP A 360 -7.93 -15.92 11.11
CA TRP A 360 -8.79 -17.07 10.83
C TRP A 360 -8.92 -18.05 12.00
N VAL A 361 -7.87 -18.25 12.79
CA VAL A 361 -7.89 -19.14 13.97
C VAL A 361 -8.68 -18.53 15.14
N ARG A 362 -8.60 -17.22 15.37
CA ARG A 362 -9.25 -16.54 16.52
C ARG A 362 -10.76 -16.34 16.38
N THR A 363 -11.30 -16.69 15.24
CA THR A 363 -12.67 -16.39 14.78
C THR A 363 -13.35 -17.65 14.26
N VAL A 364 -12.90 -18.83 14.69
CA VAL A 364 -13.47 -20.14 14.31
C VAL A 364 -14.94 -20.30 14.75
N GLU A 365 -15.39 -19.44 15.68
CA GLU A 365 -16.73 -19.50 16.29
C GLU A 365 -17.52 -18.19 16.13
N ARG A 366 -16.99 -17.17 15.44
CA ARG A 366 -17.65 -15.86 15.25
C ARG A 366 -17.26 -15.15 13.94
N PRO A 367 -18.05 -14.19 13.46
CA PRO A 367 -17.62 -13.23 12.43
C PRO A 367 -16.32 -12.50 12.83
N ALA A 368 -15.51 -12.12 11.84
CA ALA A 368 -14.43 -11.16 12.05
C ALA A 368 -14.99 -9.75 12.18
N VAL A 369 -14.31 -8.95 13.00
CA VAL A 369 -14.47 -7.50 13.07
C VAL A 369 -13.12 -6.87 12.70
N TRP A 370 -13.11 -5.61 12.24
CA TRP A 370 -11.87 -5.01 11.74
C TRP A 370 -10.75 -4.89 12.80
N SER A 371 -11.11 -4.82 14.08
CA SER A 371 -10.15 -4.83 15.20
C SER A 371 -9.34 -6.14 15.30
N ASP A 372 -9.80 -7.25 14.70
CA ASP A 372 -9.02 -8.49 14.59
C ASP A 372 -7.71 -8.28 13.80
N LEU A 373 -7.69 -7.36 12.83
CA LEU A 373 -6.51 -7.01 12.04
C LEU A 373 -5.42 -6.36 12.92
N ARG A 374 -5.81 -5.43 13.80
CA ARG A 374 -4.89 -4.79 14.75
C ARG A 374 -4.32 -5.80 15.74
N THR A 375 -5.14 -6.71 16.26
CA THR A 375 -4.68 -7.79 17.14
C THR A 375 -3.68 -8.72 16.44
N ALA A 376 -3.94 -9.06 15.17
CA ALA A 376 -3.02 -9.88 14.37
C ALA A 376 -1.72 -9.15 14.04
N CYS A 377 -1.79 -7.86 13.66
CA CYS A 377 -0.61 -7.02 13.46
C CYS A 377 0.28 -7.07 14.71
N LEU A 378 -0.25 -6.67 15.87
CA LEU A 378 0.47 -6.65 17.14
C LEU A 378 1.11 -8.02 17.49
N ARG A 379 0.42 -9.13 17.24
CA ARG A 379 0.92 -10.49 17.52
C ARG A 379 2.03 -10.95 16.57
N ILE A 380 2.08 -10.42 15.34
CA ILE A 380 3.04 -10.81 14.30
C ILE A 380 4.24 -9.86 14.25
N THR A 381 4.03 -8.55 14.45
CA THR A 381 5.06 -7.49 14.37
C THR A 381 5.61 -7.08 15.74
N GLY A 382 4.83 -7.24 16.81
CA GLY A 382 5.13 -6.65 18.12
C GLY A 382 4.85 -5.13 18.22
N MET A 383 4.13 -4.54 17.26
CA MET A 383 3.93 -3.08 17.09
C MET A 383 2.47 -2.65 16.85
#